data_AF-A0A945R1A8-F1
#
_entry.id   AF-A0A945R1A8-F1
#
_cell.length_a   1.000
_cell.length_b   1.000
_cell.length_c   1.000
_cell.angle_alpha   90.00
_cell.angle_beta   90.00
_cell.angle_gamma   90.00
#
_symmetry.space_group_name_H-M   'P 1'
#
loop_
_entity.id
_entity.type
_entity.pdbx_description
1 polymer ?
#
loop_
_entity_poly.entity_id
_entity_poly.type
_entity_poly.pdbx_seq_one_letter_code
_entity_poly.pdbx_strand_id
1 'polypeptide(L)' 'LVGQGDGLNAQLAWAYVGIRIAHSLWQALVNTVPIRFGLFILSTISLFALSINLVIATLL' A
#
# COMPACT_ATOMS: atom_id res chain seq x y z
N LEU A 1 13.82 15.06 -1.46
CA LEU A 1 13.22 14.28 -0.34
C LEU A 1 12.05 15.02 0.33
N VAL A 2 12.17 16.30 0.68
CA VAL A 2 11.02 17.12 1.12
C VAL A 2 10.13 17.45 -0.08
N GLY A 3 8.84 17.08 -0.05
CA GLY A 3 7.86 17.33 -1.12
C GLY A 3 7.35 16.10 -1.89
N GLN A 4 8.00 14.93 -1.75
CA GLN A 4 7.54 13.67 -2.39
C GLN A 4 6.44 12.94 -1.62
N GLY A 5 6.12 13.40 -0.40
CA GLY A 5 5.10 12.80 0.46
C GLY A 5 3.69 13.34 0.23
N ASP A 6 3.50 14.31 -0.67
CA ASP A 6 2.23 15.02 -0.85
C ASP A 6 1.43 14.49 -2.04
N GLY A 7 0.15 14.88 -2.14
CA GLY A 7 -0.71 14.55 -3.27
C GLY A 7 -0.93 13.04 -3.47
N LEU A 8 -0.62 12.54 -4.66
CA LEU A 8 -0.86 11.14 -5.04
C LEU A 8 -0.05 10.15 -4.19
N ASN A 9 1.19 10.49 -3.81
CA ASN A 9 2.01 9.63 -2.96
C ASN A 9 1.43 9.52 -1.54
N ALA A 10 0.88 10.61 -0.99
CA ALA A 10 0.16 10.59 0.28
C ALA A 10 -1.05 9.64 0.21
N GLN A 11 -1.85 9.75 -0.86
CA GLN A 11 -3.02 8.92 -1.06
C GLN A 11 -2.66 7.44 -1.20
N LEU A 12 -1.63 7.10 -1.97
CA LEU A 12 -1.13 5.73 -2.12
C LEU A 12 -0.59 5.17 -0.80
N ALA A 13 0.10 5.98 0.00
CA ALA A 13 0.61 5.59 1.31
C ALA A 13 -0.54 5.30 2.30
N TRP A 14 -1.56 6.17 2.34
CA TRP A 14 -2.75 5.95 3.17
C TRP A 14 -3.59 4.76 2.70
N ALA A 15 -3.71 4.55 1.39
CA ALA A 15 -4.36 3.37 0.85
C ALA A 15 -3.65 2.09 1.30
N TYR A 16 -2.31 2.04 1.18
CA TYR A 16 -1.51 0.92 1.68
C TYR A 16 -1.76 0.67 3.18
N VAL A 17 -1.71 1.72 4.01
CA VAL A 17 -1.96 1.59 5.46
C VAL A 17 -3.36 1.04 5.73
N GLY A 18 -4.39 1.59 5.10
CA GLY A 18 -5.78 1.14 5.26
C GLY A 18 -5.97 -0.33 4.87
N ILE A 19 -5.39 -0.76 3.74
CA ILE A 19 -5.48 -2.16 3.29
C ILE A 19 -4.76 -3.09 4.28
N ARG A 20 -3.62 -2.68 4.85
CA ARG A 20 -2.89 -3.47 5.84
C ARG A 20 -3.65 -3.62 7.15
N ILE A 21 -4.34 -2.57 7.59
CA ILE A 21 -5.25 -2.64 8.74
C ILE A 21 -6.39 -3.62 8.43
N ALA A 22 -7.03 -3.52 7.27
CA ALA A 22 -8.10 -4.41 6.84
C ALA A 22 -7.63 -5.88 6.76
N HIS A 23 -6.42 -6.13 6.26
CA HIS A 23 -5.81 -7.46 6.21
C HIS A 23 -5.65 -8.07 7.61
N SER A 24 -5.13 -7.31 8.57
CA SER A 24 -5.00 -7.75 9.96
C SER A 24 -6.35 -7.98 10.63
N LEU A 25 -7.33 -7.09 10.41
CA LEU A 25 -8.70 -7.29 10.90
C LEU A 25 -9.33 -8.55 10.32
N TRP A 26 -9.20 -8.79 9.01
CA TRP A 26 -9.73 -10.00 8.37
C TRP A 26 -9.12 -11.26 8.97
N GLN A 27 -7.81 -11.25 9.23
CA GLN A 27 -7.12 -12.35 9.89
C GLN A 27 -7.62 -12.58 11.33
N ALA A 28 -7.92 -11.52 12.09
CA ALA A 28 -8.41 -11.61 13.46
C ALA A 28 -9.88 -12.03 13.55
N LEU A 29 -10.70 -11.68 12.56
CA LEU A 29 -12.16 -11.87 12.58
C LEU A 29 -12.62 -13.14 11.85
N VAL A 30 -12.09 -13.42 10.65
CA VAL A 30 -12.65 -14.42 9.73
C VAL A 30 -11.61 -15.46 9.28
N ASN A 31 -10.35 -15.05 9.13
CA ASN A 31 -9.20 -15.92 8.82
C ASN A 31 -9.34 -16.81 7.55
N THR A 32 -10.10 -16.40 6.54
CA THR A 32 -10.13 -17.10 5.25
C THR A 32 -9.01 -16.65 4.32
N VAL A 33 -8.35 -17.62 3.68
CA VAL A 33 -7.17 -17.40 2.83
C VAL A 33 -7.42 -16.55 1.58
N PRO A 34 -8.51 -16.74 0.79
CA PRO A 34 -8.67 -16.04 -0.48
C PRO A 34 -8.70 -14.51 -0.33
N ILE A 35 -9.41 -14.00 0.68
CA ILE A 35 -9.53 -12.56 0.92
C ILE A 35 -8.22 -12.00 1.47
N ARG A 36 -7.55 -12.71 2.39
CA ARG A 36 -6.26 -12.27 2.92
C ARG A 36 -5.20 -12.17 1.80
N PHE A 37 -5.18 -13.13 0.88
CA PHE A 37 -4.31 -13.09 -0.28
C PHE A 37 -4.63 -11.91 -1.23
N GLY A 38 -5.91 -11.65 -1.48
CA GLY A 38 -6.35 -10.48 -2.26
C GLY A 38 -5.92 -9.14 -1.62
N LEU A 39 -6.10 -8.99 -0.30
CA LEU A 39 -5.66 -7.80 0.45
C LEU A 39 -4.13 -7.63 0.43
N PHE A 40 -3.38 -8.74 0.45
CA PHE A 40 -1.92 -8.70 0.31
C PHE A 40 -1.49 -8.22 -1.08
N ILE A 41 -2.11 -8.73 -2.16
CA ILE A 41 -1.84 -8.27 -3.53
C ILE A 41 -2.16 -6.78 -3.66
N LEU A 42 -3.32 -6.34 -3.18
CA LEU A 42 -3.73 -4.94 -3.28
C LEU A 42 -2.75 -4.02 -2.54
N SER A 43 -2.30 -4.41 -1.35
CA SER A 43 -1.24 -3.71 -0.61
C SER A 43 0.06 -3.65 -1.42
N THR A 44 0.42 -4.75 -2.08
CA THR A 44 1.66 -4.85 -2.88
C THR A 44 1.62 -3.89 -4.07
N ILE A 45 0.46 -3.73 -4.74
CA ILE A 45 0.30 -2.78 -5.84
C ILE A 45 0.52 -1.33 -5.37
N SER A 46 -0.07 -0.94 -4.24
CA SER A 46 0.15 0.40 -3.68
C SER A 46 1.63 0.66 -3.34
N LEU A 47 2.30 -0.34 -2.75
CA LEU A 47 3.73 -0.28 -2.44
C LEU A 47 4.60 -0.20 -3.70
N PHE A 48 4.24 -0.96 -4.74
CA PHE A 48 4.95 -0.96 -6.02
C PHE A 48 4.83 0.39 -6.72
N ALA A 49 3.64 1.00 -6.74
CA ALA A 49 3.44 2.34 -7.28
C ALA A 49 4.28 3.40 -6.55
N LEU A 50 4.31 3.37 -5.21
CA LEU A 50 5.18 4.25 -4.42
C LEU A 50 6.66 4.02 -4.71
N SER A 51 7.07 2.77 -4.91
CA SER A 51 8.45 2.41 -5.22
C SER A 51 8.88 2.97 -6.57
N ILE A 52 8.02 2.90 -7.60
CA ILE A 52 8.27 3.51 -8.92
C ILE A 52 8.41 5.03 -8.80
N ASN A 53 7.47 5.69 -8.11
CA ASN A 53 7.52 7.14 -7.91
C ASN A 53 8.82 7.57 -7.21
N LEU A 54 9.25 6.79 -6.20
CA LEU A 54 10.51 7.05 -5.51
C LEU A 54 11.71 6.88 -6.44
N VAL A 55 11.77 5.80 -7.23
CA VAL A 55 12.86 5.56 -8.19
C VAL A 55 12.97 6.70 -9.20
N ILE A 56 11.83 7.14 -9.76
CA ILE A 56 11.79 8.28 -10.69
C ILE A 56 12.32 9.55 -10.01
N ALA A 57 11.88 9.83 -8.77
CA ALA A 57 12.30 10.99 -8.01
C ALA A 57 13.77 10.99 -7.58
N THR A 58 14.42 9.82 -7.57
CA THR A 58 15.84 9.68 -7.24
C THR A 58 16.75 9.70 -8.46
N LEU A 59 16.25 9.27 -9.62
CA LEU A 59 17.04 9.16 -10.85
C LEU A 59 16.93 10.40 -11.75
N LEU A 60 15.88 11.20 -11.57
CA LEU A 60 15.66 12.49 -12.24
C LEU A 60 15.82 13.62 -11.22
#